data_AF-A0AAV1GMH1-F1
#
_entry.id   AF-A0AAV1GMH1-F1
#
_cell.length_a   1.000
_cell.length_b   1.000
_cell.length_c   1.000
_cell.angle_alpha   90.00
_cell.angle_beta   90.00
_cell.angle_gamma   90.00
#
_symmetry.space_group_name_H-M   'P 1'
#
loop_
_entity.id
_entity.type
_entity.pdbx_description
1 polymer ?
#
loop_
_entity_poly.entity_id
_entity_poly.type
_entity_poly.pdbx_seq_one_letter_code
_entity_poly.pdbx_strand_id
1 'polypeptide(L)'
;METPSYSILGRERRTGKKGEVFQTPGPGAYCPEKAPPLNAHQRPPSYTIGSRTRYRSVDAVPAPNRYSLPNLLGCHIPNKPSSASFSFSGRRKVGAPSEDLSMSPGPAKYNSINPDVYRQRQPSFSMQSRTRRPNYSSNIPGPGSYSPEKFYMHLPKPPSCTMGVRHSEFVTPLVVHVVD
;
A
#
# COMPACT_ATOMS: atom_id res chain seq x y z
N MET A 1 20.96 52.41 52.80
CA MET A 1 20.83 52.70 51.36
C MET A 1 21.71 51.69 50.64
N GLU A 2 21.12 50.61 50.12
CA GLU A 2 21.88 49.60 49.37
C GLU A 2 21.55 49.73 47.89
N THR A 3 22.59 49.91 47.08
CA THR A 3 22.48 50.06 45.63
C THR A 3 22.48 48.68 44.94
N PRO A 4 21.67 48.48 43.90
CA PRO A 4 21.63 47.19 43.21
C PRO A 4 22.95 46.88 42.49
N SER A 5 23.40 45.63 42.60
CA SER A 5 24.54 45.09 41.84
C SER A 5 24.04 44.52 40.51
N TYR A 6 24.56 45.05 39.40
CA TYR A 6 24.24 44.58 38.04
C TYR A 6 25.36 43.70 37.51
N SER A 7 25.04 42.46 37.13
CA SER A 7 25.94 41.60 36.36
C SER A 7 25.49 41.55 34.89
N ILE A 8 26.38 41.96 33.99
CA ILE A 8 26.14 41.96 32.52
C ILE A 8 26.64 40.67 31.87
N LEU A 9 27.24 39.76 32.64
CA LEU A 9 27.64 38.47 32.10
C LEU A 9 26.40 37.56 31.96
N GLY A 10 25.95 37.39 30.72
CA GLY A 10 24.92 36.40 30.41
C GLY A 10 25.35 35.03 30.93
N ARG A 11 24.46 34.32 31.63
CA ARG A 11 24.69 32.92 31.97
C ARG A 11 25.03 32.19 30.68
N GLU A 12 26.21 31.57 30.67
CA GLU A 12 26.61 30.66 29.62
C GLU A 12 25.43 29.74 29.34
N ARG A 13 24.94 29.74 28.08
CA ARG A 13 24.03 28.68 27.66
C ARG A 13 24.78 27.41 28.01
N ARG A 14 24.19 26.52 28.81
CA ARG A 14 24.72 25.16 28.94
C ARG A 14 24.58 24.51 27.57
N THR A 15 25.49 24.84 26.66
CA THR A 15 25.94 23.98 25.58
C THR A 15 26.73 22.89 26.26
N GLY A 16 26.02 22.06 27.03
CA GLY A 16 26.52 20.77 27.43
C GLY A 16 26.98 20.08 26.16
N LYS A 17 28.20 19.56 26.19
CA LYS A 17 28.73 18.68 25.15
C LYS A 17 27.63 17.70 24.75
N LYS A 18 27.43 17.48 23.44
CA LYS A 18 26.45 16.51 22.89
C LYS A 18 26.55 15.19 23.69
N GLY A 19 25.65 14.96 24.65
CA GLY A 19 25.70 13.80 25.54
C GLY A 19 25.21 14.01 26.97
N GLU A 20 25.16 15.23 27.51
CA GLU A 20 24.57 15.43 28.85
C GLU A 20 23.04 15.45 28.79
N VAL A 21 22.43 14.39 29.31
CA VAL A 21 20.98 14.29 29.55
C VAL A 21 20.58 15.36 30.56
N PHE A 22 19.46 16.04 30.31
CA PHE A 22 18.87 17.01 31.23
C PHE A 22 18.73 16.39 32.63
N GLN A 23 19.62 16.77 33.55
CA GLN A 23 19.55 16.31 34.94
C GLN A 23 18.41 17.06 35.63
N THR A 24 17.30 16.37 35.84
CA THR A 24 16.25 16.83 36.74
C THR A 24 16.84 16.99 38.15
N PRO A 25 16.54 18.08 38.87
CA PRO A 25 16.99 18.24 40.24
C PRO A 25 16.61 17.01 41.08
N GLY A 26 17.49 16.62 42.01
CA GLY A 26 17.22 15.51 42.92
C GLY A 26 16.01 15.78 43.82
N PRO A 27 15.42 14.73 44.42
CA PRO A 27 14.35 14.89 45.41
C PRO A 27 14.87 15.76 46.57
N GLY A 28 14.25 16.92 46.79
CA GLY A 28 14.69 17.92 47.79
C GLY A 28 15.38 19.16 47.22
N ALA A 29 15.85 19.14 45.96
CA ALA A 29 16.35 20.34 45.28
C ALA A 29 15.22 21.20 44.68
N TYR A 30 13.99 20.69 44.68
CA TYR A 30 12.81 21.46 44.32
C TYR A 30 12.38 22.33 45.51
N CYS A 31 12.25 23.65 45.28
CA CYS A 31 11.60 24.56 46.23
C CYS A 31 10.23 24.98 45.66
N PRO A 32 9.19 24.13 45.76
CA PRO A 32 7.85 24.46 45.23
C PRO A 32 7.25 25.69 45.91
N GLU A 33 7.67 25.98 47.14
CA GLU A 33 7.24 27.15 47.91
C GLU A 33 7.70 28.48 47.29
N LYS A 34 8.78 28.45 46.51
CA LYS A 34 9.28 29.60 45.75
C LYS A 34 8.61 29.71 44.39
N ALA A 35 7.85 28.70 43.96
CA ALA A 35 7.14 28.74 42.70
C ALA A 35 5.95 29.69 42.84
N PRO A 36 5.77 30.65 41.91
CA PRO A 36 4.60 31.51 41.91
C PRO A 36 3.33 30.66 41.81
N PRO A 37 2.27 30.97 42.59
CA PRO A 37 1.02 30.21 42.54
C PRO A 37 0.50 30.17 41.10
N LEU A 38 0.16 28.96 40.64
CA LEU A 38 -0.33 28.71 39.28
C LEU A 38 -1.74 29.28 39.05
N ASN A 39 -2.50 29.54 40.11
CA ASN A 39 -3.94 29.78 40.05
C ASN A 39 -4.37 31.23 40.37
N ALA A 40 -3.42 32.17 40.51
CA ALA A 40 -3.78 33.59 40.64
C ALA A 40 -3.95 34.21 39.25
N HIS A 41 -5.20 34.43 38.85
CA HIS A 41 -5.60 34.89 37.50
C HIS A 41 -5.15 36.31 37.10
N GLN A 42 -4.37 37.00 37.94
CA GLN A 42 -3.76 38.27 37.56
C GLN A 42 -2.29 38.26 37.91
N ARG A 43 -1.45 38.14 36.88
CA ARG A 43 -0.01 38.42 36.98
C ARG A 43 0.26 39.80 36.36
N PRO A 44 1.12 40.62 36.97
CA PRO A 44 1.56 41.86 36.34
C PRO A 44 2.23 41.51 34.98
N PRO A 45 2.14 42.41 33.99
CA PRO A 45 2.69 42.15 32.67
C PRO A 45 4.21 41.89 32.78
N SER A 46 4.66 40.74 32.27
CA SER A 46 6.09 40.41 32.16
C SER A 46 6.58 40.71 30.76
N TYR A 47 7.49 41.67 30.63
CA TYR A 47 8.09 42.05 29.35
C TYR A 47 9.39 41.29 29.15
N THR A 48 9.56 40.66 27.99
CA THR A 48 10.80 39.97 27.58
C THR A 48 11.35 40.62 26.33
N ILE A 49 12.66 40.86 26.28
CA ILE A 49 13.38 41.56 25.20
C ILE A 49 13.62 40.63 23.98
N GLY A 50 13.26 39.35 24.06
CA GLY A 50 13.44 38.37 23.00
C GLY A 50 12.13 37.70 22.56
N SER A 51 12.09 37.22 21.32
CA SER A 51 10.97 36.46 20.79
C SER A 51 10.74 35.20 21.64
N ARG A 52 9.53 35.04 22.19
CA ARG A 52 9.14 33.79 22.85
C ARG A 52 9.03 32.70 21.78
N THR A 53 9.73 31.58 21.98
CA THR A 53 9.50 30.39 21.16
C THR A 53 8.04 29.98 21.31
N ARG A 54 7.35 29.69 20.20
CA ARG A 54 5.98 29.17 20.27
C ARG A 54 5.99 27.94 21.17
N TYR A 55 5.13 27.93 22.17
CA TYR A 55 5.05 26.87 23.17
C TYR A 55 4.49 25.61 22.51
N ARG A 56 5.38 24.87 21.84
CA ARG A 56 5.13 23.67 21.04
C ARG A 56 4.17 23.88 19.85
N SER A 57 4.42 23.18 18.75
CA SER A 57 3.34 22.77 17.86
C SER A 57 2.27 22.11 18.72
N VAL A 58 1.00 22.37 18.46
CA VAL A 58 -0.09 21.64 19.10
C VAL A 58 0.11 20.17 18.75
N ASP A 59 0.80 19.43 19.62
CA ASP A 59 0.81 17.98 19.52
C ASP A 59 -0.65 17.60 19.65
N ALA A 60 -1.18 16.95 18.61
CA ALA A 60 -2.57 16.51 18.59
C ALA A 60 -2.72 15.34 19.56
N VAL A 61 -2.60 15.63 20.86
CA VAL A 61 -2.84 14.68 21.93
C VAL A 61 -4.36 14.53 21.98
N PRO A 62 -4.90 13.36 21.60
CA PRO A 62 -6.33 13.15 21.65
C PRO A 62 -6.81 13.26 23.11
N ALA A 63 -8.06 13.69 23.29
CA ALA A 63 -8.70 13.68 24.59
C ALA A 63 -8.63 12.27 25.21
N PRO A 64 -8.66 12.11 26.56
CA PRO A 64 -8.53 10.81 27.22
C PRO A 64 -9.49 9.74 26.70
N ASN A 65 -10.69 10.16 26.26
CA ASN A 65 -11.73 9.30 25.70
C ASN A 65 -11.62 9.04 24.18
N ARG A 66 -10.60 9.58 23.50
CA ARG A 66 -10.43 9.50 22.03
C ARG A 66 -9.34 8.51 21.61
N TYR A 67 -8.62 7.89 22.54
CA TYR A 67 -7.69 6.82 22.19
C TYR A 67 -8.46 5.59 21.71
N SER A 68 -8.36 5.29 20.40
CA SER A 68 -8.84 4.04 19.81
C SER A 68 -7.66 3.15 19.46
N LEU A 69 -7.76 1.86 19.79
CA LEU A 69 -6.79 0.87 19.31
C LEU A 69 -6.99 0.66 17.79
N PRO A 70 -5.90 0.46 17.02
CA PRO A 70 -6.02 0.07 15.62
C PRO A 70 -6.73 -1.29 15.51
N ASN A 71 -7.56 -1.46 14.47
CA ASN A 71 -8.30 -2.69 14.25
C ASN A 71 -7.33 -3.88 14.12
N LEU A 72 -7.48 -4.89 14.98
CA LEU A 72 -6.65 -6.11 14.98
C LEU A 72 -7.13 -7.17 13.98
N LEU A 73 -8.28 -6.94 13.34
CA LEU A 73 -8.85 -7.83 12.33
C LEU A 73 -8.46 -7.36 10.93
N GLY A 74 -7.90 -8.27 10.13
CA GLY A 74 -7.52 -7.99 8.74
C GLY A 74 -6.02 -7.79 8.56
N CYS A 75 -5.63 -7.31 7.38
CA CYS A 75 -4.22 -7.14 7.05
C CYS A 75 -3.64 -5.87 7.67
N HIS A 76 -2.61 -6.11 8.50
CA HIS A 76 -1.48 -5.22 8.71
C HIS A 76 -1.59 -4.18 9.85
N ILE A 77 -1.09 -4.58 11.01
CA ILE A 77 -0.58 -3.68 12.04
C ILE A 77 0.94 -3.74 11.98
N PRO A 78 1.66 -2.61 11.85
CA PRO A 78 3.11 -2.63 11.66
C PRO A 78 3.89 -3.22 12.86
N ASN A 79 3.30 -3.18 14.06
CA ASN A 79 3.98 -3.54 15.30
C ASN A 79 3.52 -4.87 15.92
N LYS A 80 2.54 -5.57 15.34
CA LYS A 80 1.97 -6.82 15.90
C LYS A 80 1.47 -7.77 14.80
N PRO A 81 1.60 -9.10 15.00
CA PRO A 81 0.99 -10.07 14.09
C PRO A 81 -0.55 -9.96 14.14
N SER A 82 -1.19 -9.91 12.98
CA SER A 82 -2.66 -9.93 12.84
C SER A 82 -3.16 -11.34 12.51
N SER A 83 -4.30 -11.74 13.07
CA SER A 83 -4.95 -13.02 12.73
C SER A 83 -5.60 -12.97 11.34
N ALA A 84 -5.75 -14.14 10.70
CA ALA A 84 -6.44 -14.25 9.42
C ALA A 84 -7.90 -13.76 9.54
N SER A 85 -8.34 -12.95 8.58
CA SER A 85 -9.73 -12.50 8.46
C SER A 85 -10.39 -13.25 7.32
N PHE A 86 -11.32 -14.14 7.67
CA PHE A 86 -12.12 -14.91 6.72
C PHE A 86 -13.51 -14.27 6.59
N SER A 87 -13.97 -14.06 5.36
CA SER A 87 -15.33 -13.62 5.07
C SER A 87 -16.15 -14.79 4.57
N PHE A 88 -17.31 -15.04 5.17
CA PHE A 88 -18.26 -16.07 4.71
C PHE A 88 -18.95 -15.68 3.40
N SER A 89 -19.04 -14.39 3.09
CA SER A 89 -19.44 -13.92 1.77
C SER A 89 -18.19 -13.71 0.92
N GLY A 90 -18.03 -14.54 -0.11
CA GLY A 90 -17.12 -14.24 -1.20
C GLY A 90 -17.48 -12.85 -1.73
N ARG A 91 -16.49 -11.97 -1.92
CA ARG A 91 -16.72 -10.63 -2.47
C ARG A 91 -17.56 -10.78 -3.74
N ARG A 92 -18.83 -10.32 -3.70
CA ARG A 92 -19.73 -10.36 -4.84
C ARG A 92 -19.01 -9.66 -5.98
N LYS A 93 -18.78 -10.38 -7.09
CA LYS A 93 -18.37 -9.74 -8.33
C LYS A 93 -19.51 -8.79 -8.70
N VAL A 94 -19.17 -7.54 -8.96
CA VAL A 94 -20.13 -6.56 -9.50
C VAL A 94 -20.76 -7.20 -10.75
N GLY A 95 -22.09 -7.34 -10.74
CA GLY A 95 -22.83 -8.04 -11.82
C GLY A 95 -23.04 -9.54 -11.61
N ALA A 96 -22.88 -10.05 -10.40
CA ALA A 96 -23.34 -11.40 -10.06
C ALA A 96 -24.87 -11.52 -10.21
N PRO A 97 -25.44 -12.72 -10.43
CA PRO A 97 -26.89 -12.91 -10.59
C PRO A 97 -27.74 -12.45 -9.39
N SER A 98 -27.12 -12.24 -8.22
CA SER A 98 -27.76 -11.67 -7.03
C SER A 98 -27.85 -10.15 -7.03
N GLU A 99 -27.13 -9.48 -7.95
CA GLU A 99 -27.12 -8.03 -8.14
C GLU A 99 -27.78 -7.65 -9.47
N ASP A 100 -27.49 -8.42 -10.53
CA ASP A 100 -28.07 -8.25 -11.85
C ASP A 100 -29.03 -9.41 -12.15
N LEU A 101 -30.32 -9.17 -11.93
CA LEU A 101 -31.38 -10.15 -12.19
C LEU A 101 -31.47 -10.53 -13.68
N SER A 102 -30.92 -9.72 -14.60
CA SER A 102 -30.91 -10.03 -16.03
C SER A 102 -29.98 -11.20 -16.38
N MET A 103 -29.02 -11.52 -15.50
CA MET A 103 -28.14 -12.68 -15.64
C MET A 103 -28.80 -14.00 -15.26
N SER A 104 -29.91 -13.96 -14.51
CA SER A 104 -30.66 -15.18 -14.21
C SER A 104 -31.49 -15.57 -15.43
N PRO A 105 -31.34 -16.79 -15.98
CA PRO A 105 -32.16 -17.20 -17.09
C PRO A 105 -33.62 -17.23 -16.64
N GLY A 106 -34.48 -16.51 -17.37
CA GLY A 106 -35.92 -16.53 -17.11
C GLY A 106 -36.49 -17.96 -17.24
N PRO A 107 -37.69 -18.22 -16.71
CA PRO A 107 -38.28 -19.57 -16.69
C PRO A 107 -38.41 -20.21 -18.08
N ALA A 108 -38.52 -19.42 -19.14
CA ALA A 108 -38.60 -19.88 -20.53
C ALA A 108 -37.22 -20.02 -21.23
N LYS A 109 -36.11 -19.68 -20.57
CA LYS A 109 -34.76 -19.71 -21.16
C LYS A 109 -34.02 -21.03 -20.90
N TYR A 110 -34.57 -21.91 -20.08
CA TYR A 110 -34.03 -23.25 -19.89
C TYR A 110 -34.35 -24.10 -21.13
N ASN A 111 -33.31 -24.47 -21.88
CA ASN A 111 -33.46 -25.44 -22.96
C ASN A 111 -33.77 -26.82 -22.36
N SER A 112 -34.68 -27.56 -22.99
CA SER A 112 -34.90 -28.96 -22.64
C SER A 112 -33.64 -29.78 -22.98
N ILE A 113 -33.23 -30.63 -22.04
CA ILE A 113 -32.10 -31.53 -22.24
C ILE A 113 -32.49 -32.57 -23.29
N ASN A 114 -31.60 -32.83 -24.26
CA ASN A 114 -31.84 -33.85 -25.27
C ASN A 114 -32.09 -35.22 -24.59
N PRO A 115 -33.18 -35.93 -24.90
CA PRO A 115 -33.50 -37.23 -24.30
C PRO A 115 -32.41 -38.29 -24.49
N ASP A 116 -31.59 -38.17 -25.52
CA ASP A 116 -30.44 -39.05 -25.78
C ASP A 116 -29.36 -39.00 -24.68
N VAL A 117 -29.42 -38.01 -23.79
CA VAL A 117 -28.49 -37.87 -22.65
C VAL A 117 -28.79 -38.88 -21.54
N TYR A 118 -30.06 -39.23 -21.34
CA TYR A 118 -30.49 -40.12 -20.24
C TYR A 118 -31.25 -41.36 -20.73
N ARG A 119 -31.57 -41.44 -22.02
CA ARG A 119 -32.14 -42.64 -22.66
C ARG A 119 -31.13 -43.20 -23.66
N GLN A 120 -31.24 -44.50 -23.92
CA GLN A 120 -30.49 -45.12 -25.01
C GLN A 120 -30.85 -44.45 -26.33
N ARG A 121 -29.84 -43.85 -26.98
CA ARG A 121 -30.01 -43.15 -28.25
C ARG A 121 -30.30 -44.16 -29.36
N GLN A 122 -31.34 -43.91 -30.14
CA GLN A 122 -31.67 -44.75 -31.29
C GLN A 122 -30.60 -44.63 -32.39
N PRO A 123 -30.40 -45.68 -33.21
CA PRO A 123 -29.47 -45.59 -34.34
C PRO A 123 -29.95 -44.52 -35.33
N SER A 124 -29.06 -43.58 -35.65
CA SER A 124 -29.29 -42.54 -36.64
C SER A 124 -28.64 -42.96 -37.96
N PHE A 125 -29.45 -43.32 -38.95
CA PHE A 125 -28.99 -43.67 -40.29
C PHE A 125 -28.91 -42.41 -41.16
N SER A 126 -27.84 -42.28 -41.95
CA SER A 126 -27.65 -41.21 -42.91
C SER A 126 -27.33 -41.83 -44.27
N MET A 127 -28.03 -41.41 -45.34
CA MET A 127 -27.75 -41.89 -46.70
C MET A 127 -26.41 -41.35 -47.25
N GLN A 128 -25.92 -40.25 -46.68
CA GLN A 128 -24.64 -39.66 -47.05
C GLN A 128 -23.51 -40.18 -46.15
N SER A 129 -22.32 -40.33 -46.74
CA SER A 129 -21.08 -40.62 -46.00
C SER A 129 -20.86 -39.57 -44.91
N ARG A 130 -20.66 -40.02 -43.66
CA ARG A 130 -20.30 -39.15 -42.54
C ARG A 130 -18.82 -38.79 -42.65
N THR A 131 -18.50 -37.77 -43.44
CA THR A 131 -17.15 -37.21 -43.44
C THR A 131 -16.91 -36.55 -42.10
N ARG A 132 -16.12 -37.18 -41.22
CA ARG A 132 -15.55 -36.47 -40.07
C ARG A 132 -14.71 -35.34 -40.64
N ARG A 133 -15.23 -34.11 -40.59
CA ARG A 133 -14.41 -32.92 -40.85
C ARG A 133 -13.23 -33.01 -39.88
N PRO A 134 -11.97 -33.11 -40.35
CA PRO A 134 -10.86 -32.98 -39.44
C PRO A 134 -11.02 -31.62 -38.76
N ASN A 135 -11.00 -31.60 -37.42
CA ASN A 135 -11.03 -30.36 -36.68
C ASN A 135 -9.79 -29.56 -37.07
N TYR A 136 -9.98 -28.52 -37.90
CA TYR A 136 -8.95 -27.54 -38.26
C TYR A 136 -8.53 -26.65 -37.06
N SER A 137 -8.79 -27.10 -35.83
CA SER A 137 -8.26 -26.49 -34.60
C SER A 137 -6.78 -26.83 -34.37
N SER A 138 -6.17 -27.65 -35.23
CA SER A 138 -4.72 -27.73 -35.28
C SER A 138 -4.19 -26.35 -35.68
N ASN A 139 -3.33 -25.77 -34.85
CA ASN A 139 -2.56 -24.57 -35.15
C ASN A 139 -1.59 -24.89 -36.31
N ILE A 140 -2.12 -25.09 -37.51
CA ILE A 140 -1.34 -25.29 -38.72
C ILE A 140 -0.94 -23.87 -39.14
N PRO A 141 0.33 -23.47 -38.94
CA PRO A 141 0.76 -22.15 -39.32
C PRO A 141 0.59 -22.00 -40.84
N GLY A 142 0.13 -20.84 -41.28
CA GLY A 142 -0.07 -20.56 -42.70
C GLY A 142 1.23 -20.67 -43.51
N PRO A 143 1.13 -20.75 -44.86
CA PRO A 143 2.31 -20.65 -45.71
C PRO A 143 3.04 -19.33 -45.42
N GLY A 144 4.33 -19.40 -45.09
CA GLY A 144 5.15 -18.25 -44.67
C GLY A 144 5.27 -18.03 -43.15
N SER A 145 4.42 -18.66 -42.33
CA SER A 145 4.58 -18.63 -40.86
C SER A 145 5.63 -19.64 -40.35
N TYR A 146 6.03 -20.60 -41.20
CA TYR A 146 7.16 -21.48 -40.91
C TYR A 146 8.48 -20.69 -41.03
N SER A 147 9.23 -20.58 -39.94
CA SER A 147 10.58 -20.00 -39.93
C SER A 147 11.62 -21.11 -39.76
N PRO A 148 12.01 -21.83 -40.82
CA PRO A 148 13.01 -22.91 -40.71
C PRO A 148 14.36 -22.42 -40.19
N GLU A 149 14.68 -21.15 -40.43
CA GLU A 149 15.90 -20.49 -39.93
C GLU A 149 15.96 -20.42 -38.40
N LYS A 150 14.80 -20.41 -37.73
CA LYS A 150 14.70 -20.37 -36.27
C LYS A 150 14.74 -21.75 -35.64
N PHE A 151 14.80 -22.82 -36.45
CA PHE A 151 14.89 -24.18 -35.94
C PHE A 151 16.10 -24.33 -35.01
N TYR A 152 17.25 -23.75 -35.34
CA TYR A 152 18.48 -23.93 -34.57
C TYR A 152 18.54 -23.16 -33.23
N MET A 153 17.49 -22.43 -32.82
CA MET A 153 17.45 -21.70 -31.54
C MET A 153 17.51 -22.62 -30.31
N HIS A 154 17.06 -23.88 -30.43
CA HIS A 154 17.10 -24.85 -29.33
C HIS A 154 18.46 -25.55 -29.18
N LEU A 155 19.36 -25.37 -30.14
CA LEU A 155 20.69 -25.97 -30.13
C LEU A 155 21.70 -24.99 -29.49
N PRO A 156 22.72 -25.52 -28.81
CA PRO A 156 23.79 -24.68 -28.28
C PRO A 156 24.48 -23.93 -29.42
N LYS A 157 24.42 -22.59 -29.40
CA LYS A 157 25.04 -21.72 -30.39
C LYS A 157 26.28 -21.05 -29.79
N PRO A 158 27.42 -20.96 -30.51
CA PRO A 158 28.55 -20.16 -30.06
C PRO A 158 28.15 -18.68 -29.93
N PRO A 159 28.79 -17.91 -29.04
CA PRO A 159 28.45 -16.51 -28.82
C PRO A 159 28.52 -15.72 -30.13
N SER A 160 27.44 -14.98 -30.43
CA SER A 160 27.36 -14.12 -31.60
C SER A 160 27.98 -12.76 -31.25
N CYS A 161 29.10 -12.42 -31.86
CA CYS A 161 29.74 -11.12 -31.70
C CYS A 161 29.06 -10.09 -32.60
N THR A 162 28.57 -8.99 -32.04
CA THR A 162 28.13 -7.82 -32.82
C THR A 162 29.24 -6.76 -32.81
N MET A 163 29.54 -6.19 -33.99
CA MET A 163 30.40 -5.00 -34.07
C MET A 163 29.52 -3.76 -33.86
N GLY A 164 29.26 -3.42 -32.61
CA GLY A 164 28.51 -2.24 -32.24
C GLY A 164 28.85 -1.79 -30.82
N VAL A 165 28.83 -0.49 -30.57
CA VAL A 165 29.00 0.08 -29.23
C VAL A 165 27.86 -0.46 -28.35
N ARG A 166 28.19 -1.33 -27.39
CA ARG A 166 27.25 -1.76 -26.35
C ARG A 166 27.05 -0.59 -25.40
N HIS A 167 25.94 0.14 -25.56
CA HIS A 167 25.52 1.08 -24.52
C HIS A 167 25.35 0.30 -23.21
N SER A 168 25.78 0.89 -22.09
CA SER A 168 25.74 0.22 -20.78
C SER A 168 24.31 -0.26 -20.47
N GLU A 169 24.18 -1.36 -19.73
CA GLU A 169 22.89 -1.92 -19.32
C GLU A 169 22.10 -0.94 -18.41
N PHE A 170 22.78 0.08 -17.91
CA PHE A 170 22.28 1.11 -17.01
C PHE A 170 21.85 2.40 -17.76
N VAL A 171 21.20 2.27 -18.92
CA VAL A 171 20.50 3.42 -19.50
C VAL A 171 19.24 3.66 -18.69
N THR A 172 19.22 4.76 -17.94
CA THR A 172 18.03 5.22 -17.23
C THR A 172 16.95 5.59 -18.25
N PRO A 173 15.72 5.05 -18.16
CA PRO A 173 14.64 5.49 -19.02
C PRO A 173 14.32 6.96 -18.71
N LEU A 174 14.19 7.77 -19.77
CA LEU A 174 13.73 9.16 -19.66
C LEU A 174 12.27 9.16 -19.22
N VAL A 175 12.01 9.44 -17.94
CA VAL A 175 10.65 9.63 -17.43
C VAL A 175 10.26 11.09 -17.63
N VAL A 176 9.47 11.34 -18.67
CA VAL A 176 8.86 12.67 -18.90
C VAL A 176 7.45 12.64 -18.32
N HIS A 177 7.20 13.48 -17.32
CA HIS A 177 5.83 13.80 -16.91
C HIS A 177 5.23 14.75 -17.93
N VAL A 178 4.43 14.22 -18.84
CA VAL A 178 3.54 15.02 -19.69
C VAL A 178 2.37 15.43 -18.79
N VAL A 179 2.21 16.73 -18.58
CA VAL A 179 1.01 17.29 -17.96
C VAL A 179 0.03 17.52 -19.11
N ASP A 180 -1.07 16.77 -19.11
CA ASP A 180 -2.22 17.02 -19.99
C ASP A 180 -2.86 18.38 -19.67
#